data_AF-A0A0B8P1E2-F1
#
_entry.id   AF-A0A0B8P1E2-F1
#
_cell.length_a   1.000
_cell.length_b   1.000
_cell.length_c   1.000
_cell.angle_alpha   90.00
_cell.angle_beta   90.00
_cell.angle_gamma   90.00
#
_symmetry.space_group_name_H-M   'P 1'
#
loop_
_entity.id
_entity.type
_entity.pdbx_description
1 polymer ?
#
loop_
_entity_poly.entity_id
_entity_poly.type
_entity_poly.pdbx_seq_one_letter_code
_entity_poly.pdbx_strand_id
1 'polypeptide(L)'
;MNMLRVWGGGQYESDVFYELCDEFGLLVWQDMMFACALYPSTPEFIDDVEQELVYQIRRLKEHTCIALWCGDNEVIGALTWYDESKANRDRYVVNYDRLSRVLSSVVEREDPSRVFWPSSPCNGDLDYGDAWHDDNKGDMHFWDVWHSNASFDAYLNIKPRFCSEFGFQSWPSFAEVKRFFPEQDWNITSPTFESHQKNGRGNSIITEMFTRYFRFPKSFEQMLYLSQVQQAIAIKTGCEYWRAMSQSVEGCCIGN
;
A
#
# COMPACT_ATOMS: atom_id res chain seq x y z
N MET A 1 -8.80 6.32 13.34
CA MET A 1 -8.15 5.15 12.74
C MET A 1 -8.41 3.97 13.65
N ASN A 2 -8.72 2.80 13.11
CA ASN A 2 -8.96 1.57 13.85
C ASN A 2 -8.18 0.38 13.29
N MET A 3 -7.40 0.59 12.21
CA MET A 3 -6.59 -0.42 11.56
C MET A 3 -5.32 0.21 10.97
N LEU A 4 -4.22 -0.54 11.01
CA LEU A 4 -2.96 -0.30 10.33
C LEU A 4 -2.64 -1.52 9.44
N ARG A 5 -2.10 -1.29 8.25
CA ARG A 5 -1.51 -2.35 7.43
C ARG A 5 0.00 -2.29 7.52
N VAL A 6 0.63 -3.37 7.99
CA VAL A 6 2.09 -3.53 7.95
C VAL A 6 2.42 -4.08 6.56
N TRP A 7 2.82 -3.17 5.67
CA TRP A 7 3.02 -3.42 4.24
C TRP A 7 4.23 -4.33 3.95
N GLY A 8 4.06 -5.27 3.03
CA GLY A 8 4.96 -6.40 2.79
C GLY A 8 6.35 -6.12 2.22
N GLY A 9 6.70 -4.89 1.84
CA GLY A 9 8.10 -4.58 1.49
C GLY A 9 8.84 -3.84 2.61
N GLY A 10 8.24 -3.73 3.79
CA GLY A 10 8.87 -3.25 5.01
C GLY A 10 9.56 -4.38 5.77
N GLN A 11 9.21 -4.51 7.05
CA GLN A 11 9.66 -5.57 7.94
C GLN A 11 8.52 -6.01 8.86
N TYR A 12 8.61 -7.20 9.44
CA TYR A 12 7.81 -7.49 10.63
C TYR A 12 8.28 -6.56 11.74
N GLU A 13 7.34 -5.87 12.39
CA GLU A 13 7.71 -4.83 13.34
C GLU A 13 8.25 -5.41 14.66
N SER A 14 8.83 -4.53 15.48
CA SER A 14 9.23 -4.90 16.85
C SER A 14 8.02 -5.26 17.72
N ASP A 15 8.20 -6.07 18.76
CA ASP A 15 7.11 -6.46 19.67
C ASP A 15 6.36 -5.24 20.25
N VAL A 16 7.11 -4.16 20.56
CA VAL A 16 6.55 -2.89 21.06
C VAL A 16 5.48 -2.30 20.14
N PHE A 17 5.61 -2.47 18.81
CA PHE A 17 4.59 -2.00 17.88
C PHE A 17 3.26 -2.72 18.10
N TYR A 18 3.28 -4.05 18.21
CA TYR A 18 2.08 -4.86 18.38
C TYR A 18 1.49 -4.71 19.79
N GLU A 19 2.34 -4.59 20.81
CA GLU A 19 1.92 -4.26 22.18
C GLU A 19 1.15 -2.93 22.25
N LEU A 20 1.63 -1.89 21.54
CA LEU A 20 0.93 -0.60 21.47
C LEU A 20 -0.36 -0.71 20.65
N CYS A 21 -0.38 -1.49 19.57
CA CYS A 21 -1.61 -1.73 18.81
C CYS A 21 -2.66 -2.45 19.64
N ASP A 22 -2.27 -3.43 20.47
CA ASP A 22 -3.14 -4.06 21.47
C ASP A 22 -3.68 -3.04 22.47
N GLU A 23 -2.80 -2.23 23.08
CA GLU A 23 -3.17 -1.23 24.08
C GLU A 23 -4.15 -0.17 23.53
N PHE A 24 -3.91 0.31 22.30
CA PHE A 24 -4.72 1.35 21.67
C PHE A 24 -5.95 0.81 20.92
N GLY A 25 -6.12 -0.51 20.82
CA GLY A 25 -7.21 -1.13 20.06
C GLY A 25 -7.12 -0.84 18.56
N LEU A 26 -5.91 -0.84 18.00
CA LEU A 26 -5.66 -0.68 16.57
C LEU A 26 -5.46 -2.06 15.94
N LEU A 27 -6.36 -2.44 15.03
CA LEU A 27 -6.21 -3.68 14.28
C LEU A 27 -4.97 -3.63 13.37
N VAL A 28 -4.35 -4.78 13.13
CA VAL A 28 -3.20 -4.94 12.24
C VAL A 28 -3.56 -5.93 11.14
N TRP A 29 -3.54 -5.45 9.90
CA TRP A 29 -3.45 -6.26 8.70
C TRP A 29 -1.96 -6.52 8.47
N GLN A 30 -1.51 -7.77 8.66
CA GLN A 30 -0.10 -8.12 8.59
C GLN A 30 0.23 -8.81 7.27
N ASP A 31 0.95 -8.14 6.38
CA ASP A 31 1.51 -8.81 5.20
C ASP A 31 2.68 -9.72 5.61
N MET A 32 2.92 -10.79 4.85
CA MET A 32 4.23 -11.44 4.80
C MET A 32 5.15 -10.58 3.93
N MET A 33 6.47 -10.67 4.15
CA MET A 33 7.43 -9.70 3.62
C MET A 33 7.76 -9.89 2.12
N PHE A 34 6.72 -9.89 1.30
CA PHE A 34 6.76 -9.97 -0.16
C PHE A 34 6.00 -8.77 -0.76
N ALA A 35 6.63 -8.06 -1.70
CA ALA A 35 6.00 -6.90 -2.32
C ALA A 35 6.53 -6.59 -3.73
N CYS A 36 5.61 -6.33 -4.66
CA CYS A 36 5.88 -5.74 -5.97
C CYS A 36 7.05 -6.39 -6.73
N ALA A 37 7.23 -7.71 -6.64
CA ALA A 37 8.39 -8.38 -7.21
C ALA A 37 8.07 -9.81 -7.67
N LEU A 38 8.94 -10.36 -8.53
CA LEU A 38 8.87 -11.75 -8.97
C LEU A 38 9.74 -12.61 -8.07
N TYR A 39 9.11 -13.37 -7.18
CA TYR A 39 9.84 -14.24 -6.26
C TYR A 39 10.14 -15.62 -6.88
N PRO A 40 11.30 -16.22 -6.55
CA PRO A 40 11.57 -17.61 -6.89
C PRO A 40 10.71 -18.56 -6.04
N SER A 41 10.67 -19.83 -6.42
CA SER A 41 10.04 -20.89 -5.65
C SER A 41 10.89 -22.17 -5.69
N THR A 42 12.22 -22.01 -5.63
CA THR A 42 13.12 -23.17 -5.51
C THR A 42 12.93 -23.81 -4.13
N PRO A 43 13.20 -25.11 -3.96
CA PRO A 43 13.06 -25.76 -2.66
C PRO A 43 13.79 -25.02 -1.55
N GLU A 44 15.02 -24.56 -1.79
CA GLU A 44 15.82 -23.84 -0.80
C GLU A 44 15.18 -22.52 -0.38
N PHE A 45 14.61 -21.77 -1.34
CA PHE A 45 13.92 -20.52 -1.03
C PHE A 45 12.64 -20.76 -0.25
N ILE A 46 11.88 -21.80 -0.60
CA ILE A 46 10.65 -22.16 0.10
C ILE A 46 10.95 -22.62 1.54
N ASP A 47 12.03 -23.40 1.74
CA ASP A 47 12.46 -23.85 3.06
C ASP A 47 12.87 -22.66 3.96
N ASP A 48 13.54 -21.65 3.39
CA ASP A 48 13.89 -20.41 4.11
C ASP A 48 12.64 -19.59 4.47
N VAL A 49 11.70 -19.44 3.53
CA VAL A 49 10.43 -18.73 3.75
C VAL A 49 9.59 -19.42 4.83
N GLU A 50 9.48 -20.75 4.81
CA GLU A 50 8.73 -21.48 5.82
C GLU A 50 9.31 -21.26 7.23
N GLN A 51 10.64 -21.27 7.36
CA GLN A 51 11.31 -20.99 8.64
C GLN A 51 11.02 -19.57 9.14
N GLU A 52 11.08 -18.57 8.27
CA GLU A 52 10.73 -17.18 8.58
C GLU A 52 9.29 -17.08 9.09
N LEU A 53 8.34 -17.63 8.33
CA LEU A 53 6.92 -17.55 8.66
C LEU A 53 6.59 -18.24 9.98
N VAL A 54 7.12 -19.45 10.21
CA VAL A 54 6.88 -20.18 11.45
C VAL A 54 7.38 -19.37 12.65
N TYR A 55 8.56 -18.74 12.53
CA TYR A 55 9.08 -17.89 13.57
C TYR A 55 8.17 -16.67 13.81
N GLN A 56 7.83 -15.93 12.75
CA GLN A 56 7.08 -14.68 12.88
C GLN A 56 5.65 -14.91 13.37
N ILE A 57 4.93 -15.89 12.82
CA ILE A 57 3.56 -16.19 13.25
C ILE A 57 3.55 -16.63 14.71
N ARG A 58 4.48 -17.47 15.16
CA ARG A 58 4.56 -17.87 16.57
C ARG A 58 4.88 -16.71 17.50
N ARG A 59 5.75 -15.79 17.08
CA ARG A 59 6.06 -14.58 17.84
C ARG A 59 4.84 -13.69 17.99
N LEU A 60 4.04 -13.58 16.93
CA LEU A 60 3.06 -12.51 16.79
C LEU A 60 1.60 -12.92 17.07
N LYS A 61 1.22 -14.20 16.91
CA LYS A 61 -0.17 -14.65 16.96
C LYS A 61 -0.91 -14.42 18.29
N GLU A 62 -0.18 -14.21 19.38
CA GLU A 62 -0.78 -13.92 20.69
C GLU A 62 -1.27 -12.47 20.80
N HIS A 63 -0.82 -11.57 19.90
CA HIS A 63 -1.32 -10.20 19.83
C HIS A 63 -2.75 -10.15 19.29
N THR A 64 -3.65 -9.57 20.08
CA THR A 64 -5.07 -9.46 19.74
C THR A 64 -5.32 -8.46 18.61
N CYS A 65 -4.39 -7.55 18.38
CA CYS A 65 -4.45 -6.55 17.34
C CYS A 65 -4.37 -7.18 15.94
N ILE A 66 -3.69 -8.32 15.77
CA ILE A 66 -3.57 -8.97 14.47
C ILE A 66 -4.95 -9.46 14.03
N ALA A 67 -5.45 -8.85 12.95
CA ALA A 67 -6.78 -9.13 12.42
C ALA A 67 -6.74 -10.19 11.31
N LEU A 68 -5.70 -10.16 10.48
CA LEU A 68 -5.50 -11.09 9.37
C LEU A 68 -4.02 -11.17 8.98
N TRP A 69 -3.70 -12.25 8.28
CA TRP A 69 -2.42 -12.48 7.63
C TRP A 69 -2.59 -12.33 6.12
N CYS A 70 -1.79 -11.50 5.46
CA CYS A 70 -1.82 -11.29 4.03
C CYS A 70 -0.56 -11.85 3.38
N GLY A 71 -0.69 -12.58 2.27
CA GLY A 71 0.44 -13.26 1.64
C GLY A 71 1.48 -12.29 1.07
N ASP A 72 1.03 -11.23 0.41
CA ASP A 72 1.94 -10.28 -0.23
C ASP A 72 1.26 -8.95 -0.57
N ASN A 73 2.08 -8.01 -1.03
CA ASN A 73 1.64 -6.80 -1.70
C ASN A 73 1.85 -6.88 -3.22
N GLU A 74 0.75 -6.87 -3.97
CA GLU A 74 0.70 -6.72 -5.43
C GLU A 74 1.56 -7.70 -6.24
N VAL A 75 1.93 -8.86 -5.70
CA VAL A 75 2.72 -9.84 -6.44
C VAL A 75 1.89 -10.45 -7.59
N ILE A 76 0.56 -10.55 -7.42
CA ILE A 76 -0.36 -10.87 -8.53
C ILE A 76 -0.16 -9.87 -9.70
N GLY A 77 -0.04 -8.57 -9.40
CA GLY A 77 0.18 -7.53 -10.40
C GLY A 77 1.54 -7.67 -11.07
N ALA A 78 2.59 -7.94 -10.29
CA ALA A 78 3.97 -8.13 -10.76
C ALA A 78 4.11 -9.19 -11.88
N LEU A 79 3.20 -10.17 -11.93
CA LEU A 79 3.11 -11.16 -13.02
C LEU A 79 2.92 -10.54 -14.42
N THR A 80 2.54 -9.26 -14.48
CA THR A 80 2.30 -8.54 -15.74
C THR A 80 3.11 -7.26 -15.90
N TRP A 81 3.89 -6.85 -14.89
CA TRP A 81 4.58 -5.55 -14.91
C TRP A 81 5.92 -5.58 -15.65
N TYR A 82 6.69 -6.64 -15.44
CA TYR A 82 8.08 -6.75 -15.94
C TYR A 82 8.16 -7.41 -17.30
N ASP A 83 9.21 -7.09 -18.06
CA ASP A 83 9.43 -7.70 -19.38
C ASP A 83 9.65 -9.20 -19.26
N GLU A 84 10.32 -9.65 -18.20
CA GLU A 84 10.53 -11.07 -17.91
C GLU A 84 9.21 -11.80 -17.65
N SER A 85 8.30 -11.23 -16.84
CA SER A 85 7.02 -11.85 -16.54
C SER A 85 6.06 -11.84 -17.71
N LYS A 86 6.09 -10.79 -18.54
CA LYS A 86 5.39 -10.77 -19.83
C LYS A 86 5.94 -11.81 -20.80
N ALA A 87 7.26 -12.00 -20.85
CA ALA A 87 7.90 -12.94 -21.76
C ALA A 87 7.70 -14.41 -21.36
N ASN A 88 7.51 -14.71 -20.07
CA ASN A 88 7.34 -16.07 -19.57
C ASN A 88 6.32 -16.16 -18.43
N ARG A 89 5.08 -15.78 -18.73
CA ARG A 89 3.99 -15.72 -17.74
C ARG A 89 3.82 -17.01 -16.95
N ASP A 90 3.82 -18.16 -17.63
CA ASP A 90 3.54 -19.46 -17.00
C ASP A 90 4.55 -19.79 -15.91
N ARG A 91 5.84 -19.49 -16.13
CA ARG A 91 6.88 -19.69 -15.10
C ARG A 91 6.57 -18.91 -13.83
N TYR A 92 6.22 -17.63 -13.97
CA TYR A 92 6.01 -16.77 -12.81
C TYR A 92 4.67 -17.04 -12.12
N VAL A 93 3.64 -17.44 -12.86
CA VAL A 93 2.38 -17.93 -12.27
C VAL A 93 2.64 -19.19 -11.43
N VAL A 94 3.44 -20.15 -11.94
CA VAL A 94 3.79 -21.36 -11.19
C VAL A 94 4.62 -21.02 -9.94
N ASN A 95 5.57 -20.10 -10.04
CA ASN A 95 6.34 -19.66 -8.87
C ASN A 95 5.45 -19.02 -7.81
N TYR A 96 4.54 -18.14 -8.24
CA TYR A 96 3.61 -17.46 -7.36
C TYR A 96 2.64 -18.44 -6.66
N ASP A 97 2.04 -19.37 -7.40
CA ASP A 97 1.15 -20.40 -6.82
C ASP A 97 1.89 -21.26 -5.78
N ARG A 98 3.14 -21.65 -6.06
CA ARG A 98 3.96 -22.42 -5.10
C ARG A 98 4.26 -21.63 -3.83
N LEU A 99 4.66 -20.37 -3.97
CA LEU A 99 4.91 -19.49 -2.82
C LEU A 99 3.62 -19.30 -2.01
N SER A 100 2.55 -18.84 -2.65
CA SER A 100 1.27 -18.53 -2.00
C SER A 100 0.69 -19.73 -1.24
N ARG A 101 0.80 -20.95 -1.79
CA ARG A 101 0.40 -22.19 -1.09
C ARG A 101 1.19 -22.43 0.19
N VAL A 102 2.50 -22.16 0.18
CA VAL A 102 3.34 -22.29 1.37
C VAL A 102 2.89 -21.27 2.41
N LEU A 103 2.71 -20.00 2.01
CA LEU A 103 2.22 -18.94 2.90
C LEU A 103 0.90 -19.35 3.59
N SER A 104 -0.10 -19.77 2.79
CA SER A 104 -1.40 -20.23 3.30
C SER A 104 -1.25 -21.42 4.26
N SER A 105 -0.49 -22.44 3.84
CA SER A 105 -0.34 -23.67 4.62
C SER A 105 0.33 -23.45 5.97
N VAL A 106 1.29 -22.52 6.05
CA VAL A 106 1.98 -22.19 7.31
C VAL A 106 1.06 -21.39 8.22
N VAL A 107 0.30 -20.42 7.69
CA VAL A 107 -0.69 -19.66 8.47
C VAL A 107 -1.77 -20.59 9.04
N GLU A 108 -2.36 -21.46 8.22
CA GLU A 108 -3.36 -22.43 8.64
C GLU A 108 -2.84 -23.38 9.73
N ARG A 109 -1.55 -23.73 9.70
CA ARG A 109 -0.92 -24.60 10.69
C ARG A 109 -0.58 -23.88 11.99
N GLU A 110 -0.02 -22.68 11.91
CA GLU A 110 0.57 -21.98 13.07
C GLU A 110 -0.42 -21.04 13.78
N ASP A 111 -1.41 -20.51 13.05
CA ASP A 111 -2.50 -19.66 13.54
C ASP A 111 -3.83 -19.90 12.79
N PRO A 112 -4.47 -21.07 13.00
CA PRO A 112 -5.75 -21.41 12.35
C PRO A 112 -6.93 -20.51 12.77
N SER A 113 -6.73 -19.60 13.73
CA SER A 113 -7.79 -18.74 14.26
C SER A 113 -8.04 -17.50 13.40
N ARG A 114 -7.10 -17.15 12.51
CA ARG A 114 -7.14 -15.93 11.69
C ARG A 114 -7.21 -16.26 10.21
N VAL A 115 -7.80 -15.33 9.46
CA VAL A 115 -7.94 -15.46 8.00
C VAL A 115 -6.60 -15.22 7.32
N PHE A 116 -6.30 -16.06 6.33
CA PHE A 116 -5.26 -15.79 5.33
C PHE A 116 -5.87 -15.09 4.12
N TRP A 117 -5.30 -13.96 3.73
CA TRP A 117 -5.63 -13.20 2.54
C TRP A 117 -4.52 -13.37 1.50
N PRO A 118 -4.75 -13.94 0.32
CA PRO A 118 -3.65 -14.39 -0.54
C PRO A 118 -2.68 -13.28 -1.01
N SER A 119 -3.20 -12.10 -1.34
CA SER A 119 -2.46 -10.94 -1.88
C SER A 119 -3.31 -9.69 -1.65
N SER A 120 -2.68 -8.52 -1.53
CA SER A 120 -3.36 -7.23 -1.52
C SER A 120 -2.88 -6.40 -2.72
N PRO A 121 -3.76 -6.05 -3.69
CA PRO A 121 -5.18 -6.38 -3.74
C PRO A 121 -5.42 -7.80 -4.26
N CYS A 122 -6.58 -8.36 -3.96
CA CYS A 122 -7.06 -9.63 -4.51
C CYS A 122 -8.59 -9.69 -4.49
N ASN A 123 -9.17 -10.40 -5.46
CA ASN A 123 -10.61 -10.63 -5.55
C ASN A 123 -11.14 -11.68 -4.57
N GLY A 124 -10.25 -12.42 -3.90
CA GLY A 124 -10.54 -13.56 -3.05
C GLY A 124 -9.76 -14.81 -3.46
N ASP A 125 -9.96 -15.90 -2.73
CA ASP A 125 -9.21 -17.14 -2.92
C ASP A 125 -9.30 -17.67 -4.36
N LEU A 126 -8.13 -17.97 -4.94
CA LEU A 126 -7.93 -18.42 -6.32
C LEU A 126 -8.50 -17.49 -7.43
N ASP A 127 -8.88 -16.24 -7.12
CA ASP A 127 -9.31 -15.23 -8.10
C ASP A 127 -8.18 -14.22 -8.37
N TYR A 128 -7.41 -14.48 -9.43
CA TYR A 128 -6.33 -13.60 -9.92
C TYR A 128 -6.84 -12.53 -10.90
N GLY A 129 -8.10 -12.14 -10.79
CA GLY A 129 -8.70 -11.08 -11.61
C GLY A 129 -8.18 -9.68 -11.28
N ASP A 130 -8.74 -8.69 -11.97
CA ASP A 130 -8.30 -7.30 -11.90
C ASP A 130 -8.85 -6.57 -10.67
N ALA A 131 -8.19 -6.74 -9.53
CA ALA A 131 -8.52 -6.09 -8.27
C ALA A 131 -8.08 -4.60 -8.19
N TRP A 132 -7.58 -4.02 -9.28
CA TRP A 132 -7.30 -2.58 -9.38
C TRP A 132 -8.45 -1.80 -10.02
N HIS A 133 -9.40 -2.49 -10.67
CA HIS A 133 -10.53 -1.86 -11.36
C HIS A 133 -11.90 -2.50 -11.06
N ASP A 134 -11.97 -3.76 -10.61
CA ASP A 134 -13.22 -4.38 -10.15
C ASP A 134 -13.48 -4.03 -8.68
N ASP A 135 -14.46 -3.15 -8.45
CA ASP A 135 -14.81 -2.65 -7.12
C ASP A 135 -15.83 -3.52 -6.37
N ASN A 136 -16.31 -4.63 -6.97
CA ASN A 136 -17.45 -5.40 -6.45
C ASN A 136 -17.07 -6.57 -5.53
N LYS A 137 -15.79 -6.91 -5.43
CA LYS A 137 -15.28 -8.04 -4.65
C LYS A 137 -13.90 -7.74 -4.09
N GLY A 138 -13.51 -8.46 -3.04
CA GLY A 138 -12.16 -8.37 -2.49
C GLY A 138 -11.77 -7.00 -1.95
N ASP A 139 -10.47 -6.76 -1.90
CA ASP A 139 -9.87 -5.45 -1.60
C ASP A 139 -9.30 -4.80 -2.86
N MET A 140 -9.17 -3.47 -2.85
CA MET A 140 -8.79 -2.68 -4.02
C MET A 140 -7.67 -1.69 -3.72
N HIS A 141 -6.67 -1.65 -4.61
CA HIS A 141 -5.65 -0.60 -4.67
C HIS A 141 -6.05 0.43 -5.73
N PHE A 142 -6.57 1.57 -5.30
CA PHE A 142 -7.03 2.61 -6.23
C PHE A 142 -6.02 3.74 -6.36
N TRP A 143 -5.11 3.57 -7.31
CA TRP A 143 -4.00 4.50 -7.55
C TRP A 143 -4.22 5.50 -8.68
N ASP A 144 -5.38 5.50 -9.35
CA ASP A 144 -5.63 6.35 -10.52
C ASP A 144 -5.54 7.86 -10.24
N VAL A 145 -5.96 8.28 -9.05
CA VAL A 145 -5.84 9.70 -8.64
C VAL A 145 -4.38 10.14 -8.59
N TRP A 146 -3.47 9.26 -8.19
CA TRP A 146 -2.04 9.53 -8.13
C TRP A 146 -1.32 9.16 -9.42
N HIS A 147 -1.19 7.87 -9.74
CA HIS A 147 -0.39 7.38 -10.86
C HIS A 147 -0.94 7.77 -12.24
N SER A 148 -2.26 7.76 -12.38
CA SER A 148 -2.95 8.15 -13.62
C SER A 148 -3.27 9.65 -13.68
N ASN A 149 -2.93 10.42 -12.63
CA ASN A 149 -3.16 11.87 -12.55
C ASN A 149 -4.64 12.26 -12.76
N ALA A 150 -5.55 11.41 -12.28
CA ALA A 150 -6.99 11.65 -12.35
C ALA A 150 -7.44 12.77 -11.40
N SER A 151 -8.67 13.27 -11.58
CA SER A 151 -9.32 14.19 -10.64
C SER A 151 -9.53 13.50 -9.29
N PHE A 152 -9.54 14.24 -8.17
CA PHE A 152 -9.98 13.73 -6.87
C PHE A 152 -11.42 13.20 -6.90
N ASP A 153 -12.24 13.68 -7.84
CA ASP A 153 -13.59 13.16 -8.05
C ASP A 153 -13.61 11.70 -8.49
N ALA A 154 -12.49 11.16 -8.99
CA ALA A 154 -12.39 9.75 -9.36
C ALA A 154 -12.63 8.81 -8.18
N TYR A 155 -12.28 9.22 -6.95
CA TYR A 155 -12.64 8.47 -5.74
C TYR A 155 -14.16 8.28 -5.57
N LEU A 156 -14.95 9.24 -6.07
CA LEU A 156 -16.42 9.21 -5.97
C LEU A 156 -17.07 8.25 -6.96
N ASN A 157 -16.32 7.78 -7.96
CA ASN A 157 -16.84 6.93 -9.03
C ASN A 157 -16.68 5.44 -8.76
N ILE A 158 -16.00 5.06 -7.67
CA ILE A 158 -15.75 3.66 -7.30
C ILE A 158 -16.29 3.33 -5.91
N LYS A 159 -16.76 2.10 -5.71
CA LYS A 159 -17.29 1.62 -4.43
C LYS A 159 -16.63 0.29 -4.04
N PRO A 160 -15.31 0.28 -3.76
CA PRO A 160 -14.60 -0.94 -3.42
C PRO A 160 -15.21 -1.57 -2.19
N ARG A 161 -15.24 -2.91 -2.11
CA ARG A 161 -15.72 -3.58 -0.89
C ARG A 161 -14.82 -3.24 0.29
N PHE A 162 -13.52 -3.14 0.05
CA PHE A 162 -12.53 -2.55 0.94
C PHE A 162 -11.43 -1.87 0.12
N CYS A 163 -11.07 -0.61 0.39
CA CYS A 163 -9.95 0.04 -0.29
C CYS A 163 -8.68 -0.12 0.55
N SER A 164 -7.85 -1.11 0.26
CA SER A 164 -6.64 -1.42 1.03
C SER A 164 -5.47 -0.49 0.74
N GLU A 165 -5.46 0.17 -0.44
CA GLU A 165 -4.55 1.27 -0.73
C GLU A 165 -5.19 2.34 -1.62
N PHE A 166 -4.91 3.58 -1.27
CA PHE A 166 -5.07 4.76 -2.09
C PHE A 166 -4.25 5.89 -1.47
N GLY A 167 -3.83 6.85 -2.27
CA GLY A 167 -3.03 7.94 -1.74
C GLY A 167 -2.83 9.07 -2.71
N PHE A 168 -2.22 10.14 -2.20
CA PHE A 168 -1.75 11.28 -2.98
C PHE A 168 -0.56 11.89 -2.26
N GLN A 169 0.56 12.15 -2.93
CA GLN A 169 1.74 12.69 -2.26
C GLN A 169 1.60 14.19 -1.93
N SER A 170 2.33 14.60 -0.89
CA SER A 170 2.63 16.01 -0.62
C SER A 170 4.13 16.18 -0.41
N TRP A 171 4.60 17.42 -0.47
CA TRP A 171 5.93 17.74 0.04
C TRP A 171 5.88 17.94 1.56
N PRO A 172 6.97 17.62 2.26
CA PRO A 172 7.01 17.75 3.71
C PRO A 172 6.88 19.21 4.16
N SER A 173 6.64 19.40 5.46
CA SER A 173 6.56 20.74 6.05
C SER A 173 7.84 21.54 5.82
N PHE A 174 7.72 22.86 5.77
CA PHE A 174 8.89 23.72 5.64
C PHE A 174 9.87 23.56 6.82
N ALA A 175 9.36 23.22 8.00
CA ALA A 175 10.21 22.89 9.14
C ALA A 175 11.08 21.67 8.89
N GLU A 176 10.52 20.63 8.28
CA GLU A 176 11.27 19.42 7.90
C GLU A 176 12.26 19.72 6.78
N VAL A 177 11.85 20.42 5.72
CA VAL A 177 12.73 20.80 4.60
C VAL A 177 14.02 21.46 5.08
N LYS A 178 13.95 22.37 6.07
CA LYS A 178 15.14 23.03 6.63
C LYS A 178 16.14 22.11 7.32
N ARG A 179 15.76 20.87 7.66
CA ARG A 179 16.64 19.89 8.31
C ARG A 179 17.56 19.18 7.33
N PHE A 180 17.19 19.10 6.05
CA PHE A 180 17.93 18.34 5.04
C PHE A 180 18.21 19.11 3.73
N PHE A 181 17.56 20.25 3.50
CA PHE A 181 17.82 21.11 2.34
C PHE A 181 18.44 22.44 2.75
N PRO A 182 19.59 22.81 2.16
CA PRO A 182 20.15 24.13 2.34
C PRO A 182 19.27 25.18 1.61
N GLU A 183 19.32 26.43 2.07
CA GLU A 183 18.42 27.50 1.61
C GLU A 183 18.48 27.75 0.10
N GLN A 184 19.65 27.61 -0.52
CA GLN A 184 19.80 27.75 -1.97
C GLN A 184 19.03 26.68 -2.79
N ASP A 185 18.66 25.56 -2.15
CA ASP A 185 17.98 24.44 -2.80
C ASP A 185 16.46 24.43 -2.52
N TRP A 186 15.91 25.49 -1.92
CA TRP A 186 14.46 25.69 -1.69
C TRP A 186 13.71 25.96 -3.00
N ASN A 187 13.71 24.94 -3.86
CA ASN A 187 13.06 24.90 -5.15
C ASN A 187 12.73 23.43 -5.43
N ILE A 188 11.47 23.15 -5.79
CA ILE A 188 10.98 21.78 -6.03
C ILE A 188 11.67 21.07 -7.21
N THR A 189 12.36 21.82 -8.08
CA THR A 189 13.15 21.29 -9.20
C THR A 189 14.67 21.40 -8.96
N SER A 190 15.11 21.70 -7.73
CA SER A 190 16.55 21.64 -7.43
C SER A 190 17.00 20.18 -7.44
N PRO A 191 18.25 19.88 -7.87
CA PRO A 191 18.75 18.49 -7.88
C PRO A 191 18.67 17.82 -6.51
N THR A 192 18.93 18.59 -5.45
CA THR A 192 18.82 18.11 -4.06
C THR A 192 17.38 17.72 -3.75
N PHE A 193 16.41 18.57 -4.07
CA PHE A 193 14.99 18.30 -3.80
C PHE A 193 14.44 17.15 -4.65
N GLU A 194 14.78 17.10 -5.95
CA GLU A 194 14.41 15.99 -6.84
C GLU A 194 15.01 14.66 -6.39
N SER A 195 16.24 14.64 -5.85
CA SER A 195 16.84 13.40 -5.32
C SER A 195 16.05 12.79 -4.15
N HIS A 196 15.20 13.56 -3.47
CA HIS A 196 14.31 13.10 -2.40
C HIS A 196 12.91 12.71 -2.91
N GLN A 197 12.62 12.90 -4.18
CA GLN A 197 11.42 12.39 -4.85
C GLN A 197 11.76 11.06 -5.55
N LYS A 198 11.09 9.97 -5.14
CA LYS A 198 11.36 8.62 -5.67
C LYS A 198 10.39 8.19 -6.77
N ASN A 199 9.27 8.89 -6.92
CA ASN A 199 8.37 8.73 -8.06
C ASN A 199 8.79 9.68 -9.19
N GLY A 200 9.09 9.12 -10.37
CA GLY A 200 9.60 9.89 -11.52
C GLY A 200 8.66 10.99 -12.04
N ARG A 201 7.36 10.95 -11.68
CA ARG A 201 6.36 11.99 -12.00
C ARG A 201 5.84 12.71 -10.76
N GLY A 202 6.36 12.44 -9.57
CA GLY A 202 5.75 12.90 -8.32
C GLY A 202 5.64 14.43 -8.22
N ASN A 203 6.74 15.15 -8.45
CA ASN A 203 6.72 16.62 -8.39
C ASN A 203 5.84 17.25 -9.47
N SER A 204 5.77 16.67 -10.67
CA SER A 204 4.92 17.18 -11.75
C SER A 204 3.44 16.96 -11.48
N ILE A 205 3.05 15.79 -10.96
CA ILE A 205 1.66 15.51 -10.58
C ILE A 205 1.19 16.48 -9.48
N ILE A 206 1.97 16.65 -8.41
CA ILE A 206 1.62 17.59 -7.33
C ILE A 206 1.45 19.01 -7.88
N THR A 207 2.38 19.47 -8.72
CA THR A 207 2.37 20.83 -9.27
C THR A 207 1.22 21.04 -10.26
N GLU A 208 0.95 20.07 -11.13
CA GLU A 208 -0.15 20.13 -12.10
C GLU A 208 -1.50 20.22 -11.36
N MET A 209 -1.65 19.45 -10.29
CA MET A 209 -2.91 19.37 -9.56
C MET A 209 -3.28 20.70 -8.88
N PHE A 210 -2.30 21.58 -8.59
CA PHE A 210 -2.59 22.94 -8.15
C PHE A 210 -3.43 23.71 -9.16
N THR A 211 -3.20 23.51 -10.46
CA THR A 211 -3.92 24.22 -11.52
C THR A 211 -5.40 23.84 -11.60
N ARG A 212 -5.77 22.67 -11.04
CA ARG A 212 -7.16 22.17 -11.04
C ARG A 212 -7.97 22.68 -9.86
N TYR A 213 -7.37 22.76 -8.67
CA TYR A 213 -8.11 23.02 -7.43
C TYR A 213 -7.75 24.31 -6.71
N PHE A 214 -6.64 24.96 -7.07
CA PHE A 214 -6.10 26.09 -6.32
C PHE A 214 -5.60 27.22 -7.23
N ARG A 215 -5.37 28.38 -6.61
CA ARG A 215 -4.53 29.41 -7.25
C ARG A 215 -3.08 29.00 -7.12
N PHE A 216 -2.32 29.15 -8.20
CA PHE A 216 -0.92 28.74 -8.20
C PHE A 216 -0.13 29.49 -7.11
N PRO A 217 0.65 28.78 -6.27
CA PRO A 217 1.43 29.36 -5.18
C PRO A 217 2.54 30.28 -5.71
N LYS A 218 2.88 31.34 -4.93
CA LYS A 218 3.85 32.38 -5.34
C LYS A 218 5.25 32.19 -4.73
N SER A 219 5.38 31.30 -3.77
CA SER A 219 6.63 31.05 -3.04
C SER A 219 6.76 29.55 -2.76
N PHE A 220 7.99 29.11 -2.50
CA PHE A 220 8.28 27.73 -2.20
C PHE A 220 7.53 27.24 -0.94
N GLU A 221 7.47 28.07 0.10
CA GLU A 221 6.73 27.77 1.34
C GLU A 221 5.23 27.60 1.08
N GLN A 222 4.66 28.42 0.18
CA GLN A 222 3.28 28.25 -0.26
C GLN A 222 3.09 26.96 -1.07
N MET A 223 4.07 26.55 -1.88
CA MET A 223 4.01 25.27 -2.59
C MET A 223 3.95 24.10 -1.61
N LEU A 224 4.83 24.09 -0.60
CA LEU A 224 4.87 23.04 0.42
C LEU A 224 3.54 22.96 1.18
N TYR A 225 3.08 24.10 1.71
CA TYR A 225 1.80 24.16 2.44
C TYR A 225 0.63 23.70 1.58
N LEU A 226 0.53 24.21 0.35
CA LEU A 226 -0.58 23.89 -0.53
C LEU A 226 -0.56 22.43 -0.98
N SER A 227 0.62 21.82 -1.14
CA SER A 227 0.72 20.38 -1.43
C SER A 227 0.14 19.51 -0.31
N GLN A 228 0.31 19.92 0.96
CA GLN A 228 -0.25 19.21 2.12
C GLN A 228 -1.76 19.40 2.21
N VAL A 229 -2.25 20.63 1.95
CA VAL A 229 -3.70 20.88 1.84
C VAL A 229 -4.30 20.07 0.70
N GLN A 230 -3.62 20.00 -0.45
CA GLN A 230 -4.04 19.21 -1.61
C GLN A 230 -4.15 17.72 -1.27
N GLN A 231 -3.13 17.14 -0.66
CA GLN A 231 -3.16 15.75 -0.16
C GLN A 231 -4.32 15.56 0.83
N ALA A 232 -4.49 16.47 1.80
CA ALA A 232 -5.57 16.36 2.78
C ALA A 232 -6.95 16.37 2.12
N ILE A 233 -7.17 17.18 1.09
CA ILE A 233 -8.43 17.17 0.31
C ILE A 233 -8.59 15.85 -0.43
N ALA A 234 -7.56 15.35 -1.12
CA ALA A 234 -7.63 14.09 -1.85
C ALA A 234 -8.04 12.93 -0.93
N ILE A 235 -7.34 12.77 0.19
CA ILE A 235 -7.60 11.71 1.17
C ILE A 235 -8.98 11.88 1.80
N LYS A 236 -9.35 13.11 2.19
CA LYS A 236 -10.67 13.41 2.76
C LYS A 236 -11.79 13.01 1.81
N THR A 237 -11.67 13.33 0.52
CA THR A 237 -12.69 13.03 -0.50
C THR A 237 -12.96 11.52 -0.58
N GLY A 238 -11.91 10.69 -0.67
CA GLY A 238 -12.06 9.24 -0.66
C GLY A 238 -12.64 8.70 0.65
N CYS A 239 -12.03 9.06 1.79
CA CYS A 239 -12.46 8.58 3.10
C CYS A 239 -13.92 8.95 3.45
N GLU A 240 -14.33 10.20 3.19
CA GLU A 240 -15.69 10.64 3.52
C GLU A 240 -16.73 9.94 2.63
N TYR A 241 -16.44 9.80 1.33
CA TYR A 241 -17.33 9.14 0.40
C TYR A 241 -17.51 7.65 0.73
N TRP A 242 -16.42 6.92 0.94
CA TRP A 242 -16.49 5.49 1.24
C TRP A 242 -17.15 5.21 2.59
N ARG A 243 -16.93 6.06 3.62
CA ARG A 243 -17.70 5.99 4.87
C ARG A 243 -19.19 6.24 4.66
N ALA A 244 -19.56 7.19 3.80
CA ALA A 244 -20.96 7.45 3.47
C ALA A 244 -21.62 6.27 2.73
N MET A 245 -20.82 5.42 2.07
CA MET A 245 -21.24 4.21 1.36
C MET A 245 -21.11 2.93 2.20
N SER A 246 -21.17 3.02 3.53
CA SER A 246 -21.01 1.88 4.47
C SER A 246 -21.96 0.68 4.25
N GLN A 247 -22.98 0.80 3.41
CA GLN A 247 -23.81 -0.34 2.99
C GLN A 247 -23.11 -1.26 1.99
N SER A 248 -22.09 -0.76 1.28
CA SER A 248 -21.35 -1.48 0.25
C SER A 248 -19.83 -1.45 0.45
N VAL A 249 -19.30 -0.44 1.14
CA VAL A 249 -17.87 -0.26 1.41
C VAL A 249 -17.58 -0.42 2.90
N GLU A 250 -16.79 -1.42 3.26
CA GLU A 250 -16.54 -1.79 4.66
C GLU A 250 -15.35 -1.04 5.28
N GLY A 251 -14.45 -0.46 4.46
CA GLY A 251 -13.30 0.28 4.98
C GLY A 251 -12.36 0.83 3.92
N CYS A 252 -11.41 1.63 4.39
CA CYS A 252 -10.30 2.14 3.59
C CYS A 252 -9.02 2.31 4.43
N CYS A 253 -7.87 1.97 3.85
CA CYS A 253 -6.53 2.18 4.39
C CYS A 253 -5.76 3.13 3.48
N ILE A 254 -5.21 4.20 4.05
CA ILE A 254 -4.43 5.19 3.30
C ILE A 254 -3.03 4.61 3.05
N GLY A 255 -2.62 4.56 1.79
CA GLY A 255 -1.26 4.21 1.38
C GLY A 255 -0.32 5.42 1.40
N ASN A 256 0.99 5.16 1.53
CA ASN A 256 2.04 6.17 1.48
C ASN A 256 2.65 6.30 0.08
#